data_AF-A0A1S8X754-F1
#
_entry.id   AF-A0A1S8X754-F1
#
_cell.length_a   1.000
_cell.length_b   1.000
_cell.length_c   1.000
_cell.angle_alpha   90.00
_cell.angle_beta   90.00
_cell.angle_gamma   90.00
#
_symmetry.space_group_name_H-M   'P 1'
#
loop_
_entity.id
_entity.type
_entity.pdbx_description
1 polymer ?
#
loop_
_entity_poly.entity_id
_entity_poly.type
_entity_poly.pdbx_seq_one_letter_code
_entity_poly.pdbx_strand_id
1 'polypeptide(L)'
;MNKRIQDVVTIAVYSYFLCQIFASQFVEHNDDAHGRIDLYVPVFNIFSFIFLMGWYKVALCVVNPFGDDDEDFQINDILDYNLEVSYRTVDVPSFAFPDRLSFPLRKEGDDSSHIEELNGFMECVFDEAQGNEAKTELQ
;
A
#
# COMPACT_ATOMS: atom_id res chain seq x y z
N MET A 1 -16.60 1.66 3.55
CA MET A 1 -16.50 2.62 4.68
C MET A 1 -17.57 3.68 4.48
N ASN A 2 -18.44 3.92 5.47
CA ASN A 2 -19.65 4.72 5.26
C ASN A 2 -19.32 6.16 4.87
N LYS A 3 -19.82 6.66 3.73
CA LYS A 3 -19.72 8.08 3.30
C LYS A 3 -20.01 9.06 4.44
N ARG A 4 -20.92 8.67 5.34
CA ARG A 4 -21.30 9.39 6.57
C ARG A 4 -20.11 9.77 7.46
N ILE A 5 -19.09 8.91 7.58
CA ILE A 5 -17.92 9.19 8.43
C ILE A 5 -17.03 10.26 7.77
N GLN A 6 -16.86 10.18 6.44
CA GLN A 6 -16.13 11.20 5.69
C GLN A 6 -16.85 12.55 5.75
N ASP A 7 -18.17 12.57 5.63
CA ASP A 7 -18.98 13.80 5.72
C ASP A 7 -18.81 14.49 7.09
N VAL A 8 -18.77 13.71 8.18
CA VAL A 8 -18.57 14.23 9.54
C VAL A 8 -17.16 14.80 9.73
N VAL A 9 -16.13 14.11 9.25
CA VAL A 9 -14.74 14.62 9.32
C VAL A 9 -14.61 15.91 8.51
N THR A 10 -15.20 15.93 7.32
CA THR A 10 -15.22 17.09 6.43
C THR A 10 -15.81 18.31 7.14
N ILE A 11 -17.03 18.19 7.70
CA ILE A 11 -17.67 19.32 8.37
C ILE A 11 -16.93 19.77 9.65
N ALA A 12 -16.28 18.85 10.37
CA ALA A 12 -15.45 19.18 11.52
C ALA A 12 -14.23 20.01 11.12
N VAL A 13 -13.53 19.61 10.05
CA VAL A 13 -12.34 20.33 9.56
C VAL A 13 -12.73 21.71 9.03
N TYR A 14 -13.79 21.81 8.22
CA TYR A 14 -14.25 23.11 7.70
C TYR A 14 -14.76 24.05 8.80
N SER A 15 -15.49 23.55 9.81
CA SER A 15 -15.96 24.40 10.91
C SER A 15 -14.84 24.88 11.82
N TYR A 16 -13.80 24.05 12.06
CA TYR A 16 -12.59 24.45 12.77
C TYR A 16 -11.91 25.64 12.09
N PHE A 17 -11.71 25.58 10.77
CA PHE A 17 -11.10 26.68 10.03
C PHE A 17 -11.98 27.92 9.94
N LEU A 18 -13.30 27.76 9.81
CA LEU A 18 -14.23 28.87 9.82
C LEU A 18 -14.10 29.67 11.13
N CYS A 19 -14.10 28.98 12.27
CA CYS A 19 -13.88 29.58 13.58
C CYS A 19 -12.50 30.25 13.67
N GLN A 20 -11.46 29.58 13.17
CA GLN A 20 -10.09 30.08 13.18
C GLN A 20 -9.92 31.37 12.34
N ILE A 21 -10.66 31.51 11.23
CA ILE A 21 -10.68 32.74 10.42
C ILE A 21 -11.28 33.90 11.22
N PHE A 22 -12.41 33.68 11.88
CA PHE A 22 -13.04 34.70 12.74
C PHE A 22 -12.17 35.06 13.96
N ALA A 23 -11.53 34.07 14.59
CA ALA A 23 -10.63 34.28 15.71
C ALA A 23 -9.35 35.04 15.32
N SER A 24 -8.96 34.97 14.05
CA SER A 24 -7.76 35.64 13.53
C SER A 24 -8.05 37.03 12.97
N GLN A 25 -9.31 37.49 13.02
CA GLN A 25 -9.61 38.89 12.75
C GLN A 25 -9.04 39.73 13.90
N PHE A 26 -8.11 40.62 13.57
CA PHE A 26 -7.61 41.61 14.51
C PHE A 26 -8.74 42.57 14.86
N VAL A 27 -9.25 42.48 16.09
CA VAL A 27 -10.10 43.52 16.68
C VAL A 27 -9.18 44.69 16.99
N GLU A 28 -9.46 45.83 16.36
CA GLU A 28 -8.75 47.08 16.58
C GLU A 28 -8.76 47.42 18.08
N HIS A 29 -7.57 47.43 18.69
CA HIS A 29 -7.40 47.72 20.11
C HIS A 29 -6.91 49.16 20.22
N ASN A 30 -7.79 50.06 20.69
CA ASN A 30 -7.53 51.50 20.81
C ASN A 30 -6.54 51.88 21.94
N ASP A 31 -5.59 51.02 22.31
CA ASP A 31 -4.59 51.35 23.33
C ASP A 31 -3.18 51.31 22.73
N ASP A 32 -2.56 52.49 22.73
CA ASP A 32 -1.24 52.87 22.21
C ASP A 32 -0.05 52.17 22.92
N ALA A 33 -0.03 50.85 22.94
CA ALA A 33 1.09 50.08 23.47
C ALA A 33 2.17 49.89 22.39
N HIS A 34 3.15 50.81 22.37
CA HIS A 34 4.38 50.71 21.61
C HIS A 34 4.98 49.29 21.65
N GLY A 35 4.96 48.58 20.53
CA GLY A 35 5.66 47.29 20.37
C GLY A 35 4.82 46.10 19.91
N ARG A 36 3.52 46.25 19.61
CA ARG A 36 2.76 45.18 18.96
C ARG A 36 3.05 45.15 17.46
N ILE A 37 3.60 44.03 17.00
CA ILE A 37 3.80 43.75 15.57
C ILE A 37 2.42 43.40 15.00
N ASP A 38 1.71 44.39 14.46
CA ASP A 38 0.46 44.18 13.74
C ASP A 38 0.77 43.59 12.36
N LEU A 39 0.72 42.26 12.27
CA LEU A 39 0.72 41.57 10.99
C LEU A 39 -0.69 41.63 10.41
N TYR A 40 -0.93 42.56 9.48
CA TYR A 40 -2.20 42.69 8.74
C TYR A 40 -2.67 41.35 8.12
N VAL A 41 -1.71 40.49 7.76
CA VAL A 41 -1.96 39.12 7.30
C VAL A 41 -1.50 38.13 8.38
N PRO A 42 -2.38 37.23 8.87
CA PRO A 42 -2.01 36.24 9.88
C PRO A 42 -1.20 35.08 9.25
N VAL A 43 0.07 35.31 8.93
CA VAL A 43 0.95 34.37 8.22
C VAL A 43 1.06 33.01 8.92
N PHE A 44 1.19 32.99 10.25
CA PHE A 44 1.23 31.74 11.02
C PHE A 44 -0.05 30.92 10.90
N ASN A 45 -1.20 31.59 10.82
CA ASN A 45 -2.48 30.93 10.68
C ASN A 45 -2.65 30.30 9.28
N ILE A 46 -2.10 30.96 8.25
CA ILE A 46 -2.05 30.43 6.89
C ILE A 46 -1.17 29.17 6.82
N PHE A 47 0.00 29.17 7.49
CA PHE A 47 0.84 27.97 7.56
C PHE A 47 0.14 26.82 8.29
N SER A 48 -0.51 27.08 9.42
CA SER A 48 -1.32 26.09 10.13
C SER A 48 -2.46 25.55 9.27
N PHE A 49 -3.09 26.41 8.45
CA PHE A 49 -4.11 26.01 7.50
C PHE A 49 -3.56 25.07 6.42
N ILE A 50 -2.46 25.43 5.77
CA ILE A 50 -1.85 24.61 4.72
C ILE A 50 -1.44 23.24 5.26
N PHE A 51 -0.88 23.18 6.47
CA PHE A 51 -0.46 21.93 7.09
C PHE A 51 -1.65 21.00 7.39
N LEU A 52 -2.71 21.54 7.99
CA LEU A 52 -3.87 20.75 8.40
C LEU A 52 -4.77 20.38 7.19
N MET A 53 -4.94 21.27 6.21
CA MET A 53 -5.61 20.93 4.95
C MET A 53 -4.80 19.98 4.08
N GLY A 54 -3.47 20.13 4.06
CA GLY A 54 -2.57 19.22 3.35
C GLY A 54 -2.69 17.80 3.91
N TRP A 55 -2.63 17.64 5.23
CA TRP A 55 -2.83 16.34 5.86
C TRP A 55 -4.25 15.79 5.58
N TYR A 56 -5.29 16.60 5.73
CA TYR A 56 -6.66 16.18 5.39
C TYR A 56 -6.78 15.68 3.93
N LYS A 57 -6.16 16.38 2.97
CA LYS A 57 -6.14 15.99 1.56
C LYS A 57 -5.38 14.68 1.32
N VAL A 58 -4.20 14.50 1.92
CA VAL A 58 -3.46 13.22 1.82
C VAL A 58 -4.30 12.06 2.36
N ALA A 59 -4.96 12.25 3.50
CA ALA A 59 -5.83 11.23 4.07
C ALA A 59 -7.01 10.90 3.14
N LEU A 60 -7.57 11.89 2.43
CA LEU A 60 -8.64 11.66 1.45
C LEU A 60 -8.16 10.79 0.28
N CYS A 61 -6.98 11.07 -0.28
CA CYS A 61 -6.42 10.29 -1.39
C CYS A 61 -6.16 8.83 -0.98
N VAL A 62 -5.68 8.58 0.25
CA VAL A 62 -5.37 7.22 0.72
C VAL A 62 -6.61 6.39 1.06
N VAL A 63 -7.77 7.03 1.29
CA VAL A 63 -8.99 6.30 1.66
C VAL A 63 -9.49 5.37 0.54
N ASN A 64 -9.28 5.74 -0.72
CA ASN A 64 -9.66 4.90 -1.85
C ASN A 64 -8.58 4.95 -2.95
N PRO A 65 -7.51 4.12 -2.84
CA PRO A 65 -6.37 4.15 -3.74
C PRO A 65 -6.60 3.44 -5.09
N PHE A 66 -7.84 3.04 -5.36
CA PHE A 66 -8.25 2.26 -6.55
C PHE A 66 -9.25 3.03 -7.42
N GLY A 67 -9.29 4.36 -7.27
CA GLY A 67 -10.10 5.23 -8.14
C GLY A 67 -9.40 5.50 -9.46
N ASP A 68 -9.71 6.66 -10.03
CA ASP A 68 -9.17 7.18 -11.30
C ASP A 68 -8.44 8.51 -11.06
N ASP A 69 -8.13 8.84 -9.80
CA ASP A 69 -7.37 10.04 -9.47
C ASP A 69 -5.89 9.83 -9.85
N ASP A 70 -5.17 10.92 -10.16
CA ASP A 70 -3.77 10.87 -10.61
C ASP A 70 -2.82 10.17 -9.60
N GLU A 71 -3.20 10.14 -8.33
CA GLU A 71 -2.43 9.53 -7.22
C GLU A 71 -2.83 8.06 -6.94
N ASP A 72 -3.83 7.53 -7.66
CA ASP A 72 -4.31 6.16 -7.48
C ASP A 72 -3.42 5.14 -8.22
N PHE A 73 -3.57 3.86 -7.85
CA PHE A 73 -2.86 2.79 -8.54
C PHE A 73 -3.39 2.60 -9.97
N GLN A 74 -2.48 2.53 -10.94
CA GLN A 74 -2.78 2.16 -12.33
C GLN A 74 -3.01 0.66 -12.46
N ILE A 75 -4.13 0.17 -11.92
CA ILE A 75 -4.45 -1.27 -11.86
C ILE A 75 -4.54 -1.86 -13.27
N ASN A 76 -5.06 -1.10 -14.25
CA ASN A 76 -5.18 -1.57 -15.64
C ASN A 76 -3.81 -1.92 -16.22
N ASP A 77 -2.82 -1.04 -16.07
CA ASP A 77 -1.47 -1.27 -16.58
C ASP A 77 -0.78 -2.44 -15.86
N ILE A 78 -0.98 -2.55 -14.55
CA ILE A 78 -0.46 -3.66 -13.74
C ILE A 78 -1.11 -5.00 -14.16
N LEU A 79 -2.41 -4.99 -14.43
CA LEU A 79 -3.15 -6.17 -14.85
C LEU A 79 -2.69 -6.65 -16.24
N ASP A 80 -2.60 -5.73 -17.19
CA ASP A 80 -2.15 -6.02 -18.56
C ASP A 80 -0.73 -6.59 -18.55
N TYR A 81 0.18 -5.99 -17.78
CA TYR A 81 1.55 -6.48 -17.61
C TYR A 81 1.59 -7.90 -17.02
N ASN A 82 0.82 -8.16 -15.95
CA ASN A 82 0.81 -9.47 -15.31
C ASN A 82 0.22 -10.55 -16.22
N LEU A 83 -0.81 -10.21 -17.01
CA LEU A 83 -1.41 -11.14 -17.96
C LEU A 83 -0.43 -11.47 -19.09
N GLU A 84 0.27 -10.47 -19.62
CA GLU A 84 1.28 -10.64 -20.67
C GLU A 84 2.48 -11.48 -20.18
N VAL A 85 3.01 -11.20 -18.98
CA VAL A 85 4.11 -11.96 -18.39
C VAL A 85 3.70 -13.39 -18.09
N SER A 86 2.51 -13.60 -17.53
CA SER A 86 2.01 -14.95 -17.23
C SER A 86 1.81 -15.76 -18.51
N TYR A 87 1.23 -15.14 -19.55
CA TYR A 87 1.07 -15.77 -20.86
C TYR A 87 2.42 -16.17 -21.46
N ARG A 88 3.40 -15.24 -21.47
CA ARG A 88 4.77 -15.53 -21.95
C ARG A 88 5.44 -16.63 -21.15
N THR A 89 5.22 -16.67 -19.84
CA THR A 89 5.81 -17.68 -18.94
C THR A 89 5.30 -19.09 -19.27
N VAL A 90 4.01 -19.23 -19.61
CA VAL A 90 3.44 -20.52 -20.03
C VAL A 90 3.91 -20.92 -21.43
N ASP A 91 4.15 -19.97 -22.32
CA ASP A 91 4.59 -20.20 -23.70
C ASP A 91 6.11 -20.37 -23.85
N VAL A 92 6.88 -20.34 -22.75
CA VAL A 92 8.34 -20.52 -22.81
C VAL A 92 8.66 -21.97 -23.22
N PRO A 93 9.40 -22.19 -24.32
CA PRO A 93 9.76 -23.52 -24.75
C PRO A 93 10.78 -24.15 -23.79
N SER A 94 10.72 -25.48 -23.61
CA SER A 94 11.53 -26.21 -22.63
C SER A 94 13.06 -26.04 -22.81
N PHE A 95 13.54 -25.68 -24.01
CA PHE A 95 14.96 -25.43 -24.27
C PHE A 95 15.46 -24.08 -23.76
N ALA A 96 14.56 -23.14 -23.46
CA ALA A 96 14.92 -21.81 -22.95
C ALA A 96 15.23 -21.84 -21.44
N PHE A 97 14.99 -22.97 -20.77
CA PHE A 97 15.36 -23.17 -19.38
C PHE A 97 16.84 -23.57 -19.27
N PRO A 98 17.59 -23.02 -18.30
CA PRO A 98 18.95 -23.46 -18.04
C PRO A 98 18.95 -24.93 -17.60
N ASP A 99 20.01 -25.67 -17.93
CA ASP A 99 20.13 -27.14 -17.81
C ASP A 99 19.78 -27.75 -16.42
N ARG A 100 19.65 -26.94 -15.38
CA ARG A 100 19.32 -27.37 -14.00
C ARG A 100 17.90 -27.03 -13.54
N LEU A 101 17.11 -26.36 -14.36
CA LEU A 101 15.71 -26.04 -14.10
C LEU A 101 14.85 -26.69 -15.17
N SER A 102 13.91 -27.53 -14.75
CA SER A 102 12.88 -28.07 -15.63
C SER A 102 11.64 -27.17 -15.63
N PHE A 103 10.88 -27.26 -16.71
CA PHE A 103 9.61 -26.55 -16.85
C PHE A 103 8.64 -26.94 -15.72
N PRO A 104 8.01 -25.98 -15.01
CA PRO A 104 7.15 -26.26 -13.86
C PRO A 104 5.74 -26.77 -14.22
N LEU A 105 5.41 -26.99 -15.50
CA LEU A 105 4.17 -27.71 -15.81
C LEU A 105 4.34 -29.20 -15.61
N ARG A 106 3.44 -29.75 -14.80
CA ARG A 106 3.18 -31.18 -14.65
C ARG A 106 3.16 -31.83 -16.03
N LYS A 107 4.12 -32.72 -16.26
CA LYS A 107 4.20 -33.56 -17.45
C LYS A 107 2.97 -34.47 -17.47
N GLU A 108 1.94 -34.13 -18.24
CA GLU A 108 0.94 -35.11 -18.64
C GLU A 108 1.59 -36.05 -19.65
N GLY A 109 2.01 -37.23 -19.17
CA GLY A 109 2.57 -38.27 -20.02
C GLY A 109 3.50 -39.19 -19.27
N ASP A 110 2.92 -40.09 -18.47
CA ASP A 110 3.28 -41.51 -18.28
C ASP A 110 2.87 -41.97 -16.86
N ASP A 111 1.66 -42.55 -16.77
CA ASP A 111 0.96 -42.98 -15.53
C ASP A 111 1.77 -43.97 -14.66
N SER A 112 2.89 -44.51 -15.15
CA SER A 112 3.70 -45.49 -14.44
C SER A 112 4.87 -44.90 -13.63
N SER A 113 5.35 -43.71 -13.99
CA SER A 113 6.47 -43.02 -13.31
C SER A 113 6.05 -42.20 -12.08
N HIS A 114 4.76 -41.91 -11.96
CA HIS A 114 4.20 -40.92 -11.03
C HIS A 114 4.16 -41.39 -9.56
N ILE A 115 4.18 -42.70 -9.32
CA ILE A 115 4.19 -43.29 -7.97
C ILE A 115 5.63 -43.38 -7.43
N GLU A 116 6.61 -43.56 -8.31
CA GLU A 116 8.02 -43.65 -7.92
C GLU A 116 8.58 -42.28 -7.50
N GLU A 117 8.23 -41.21 -8.24
CA GLU A 117 8.66 -39.84 -7.90
C GLU A 117 7.99 -39.31 -6.62
N LEU A 118 6.69 -39.61 -6.41
CA LEU A 118 5.99 -39.16 -5.20
C LEU A 118 6.49 -39.90 -3.95
N ASN A 119 6.76 -41.20 -4.06
CA ASN A 119 7.33 -41.97 -2.98
C ASN A 119 8.75 -41.49 -2.63
N GLY A 120 9.57 -41.17 -3.63
CA GLY A 120 10.90 -40.59 -3.41
C GLY A 120 10.86 -39.22 -2.73
N PHE A 121 9.91 -38.36 -3.13
CA PHE A 121 9.70 -37.07 -2.46
C PHE A 121 9.23 -37.23 -1.01
N MET A 122 8.27 -38.13 -0.76
CA MET A 122 7.76 -38.40 0.58
C MET A 122 8.82 -39.01 1.50
N GLU A 123 9.71 -39.88 0.98
CA GLU A 123 10.86 -40.38 1.74
C GLU A 123 11.80 -39.24 2.13
N CYS A 124 12.13 -38.35 1.18
CA CYS A 124 13.05 -37.25 1.43
C CYS A 124 12.49 -36.27 2.50
N VAL A 125 11.19 -35.98 2.46
CA VAL A 125 10.52 -35.14 3.46
C VAL A 125 10.47 -35.83 4.83
N PHE A 126 10.28 -37.14 4.88
CA PHE A 126 10.23 -37.91 6.12
C PHE A 126 11.61 -38.03 6.78
N ASP A 127 12.65 -38.25 5.98
CA ASP A 127 14.06 -38.26 6.43
C ASP A 127 14.51 -36.89 6.93
N GLU A 128 14.12 -35.80 6.26
CA GLU A 128 14.41 -34.44 6.70
C GLU A 128 13.69 -34.12 8.01
N ALA A 129 12.45 -34.57 8.19
CA ALA A 129 11.69 -34.39 9.43
C ALA A 129 12.33 -35.12 10.61
N GLN A 130 12.75 -36.39 10.44
CA GLN A 130 13.45 -37.13 11.50
C GLN A 130 14.86 -36.61 11.78
N GLY A 131 15.57 -36.15 10.74
CA GLY A 131 16.89 -35.52 10.88
C GLY A 131 16.84 -34.19 11.64
N ASN A 132 15.71 -33.48 11.59
CA ASN A 132 15.52 -32.23 12.33
C ASN A 132 15.12 -32.46 13.80
N GLU A 133 14.38 -33.53 14.10
CA GLU A 133 14.10 -33.94 15.49
C GLU A 133 15.38 -34.37 16.22
N ALA A 134 16.25 -35.15 15.57
CA ALA A 134 17.52 -35.59 16.17
C ALA A 134 18.53 -34.45 16.42
N LYS A 135 18.44 -33.34 15.66
CA LYS A 135 19.27 -32.14 15.89
C LYS A 135 18.76 -31.26 17.02
N THR A 136 17.48 -31.38 17.38
CA THR A 136 16.86 -30.55 18.44
C THR A 136 17.11 -31.13 19.84
N GLU A 137 17.44 -32.41 19.98
CA GLU A 137 17.78 -33.03 21.28
C GLU A 137 19.28 -32.97 21.65
N LEU A 138 20.14 -32.39 20.80
CA LEU A 138 21.58 -32.23 21.06
C LEU A 138 22.03 -30.78 21.32
N GLN A 139 21.10 -29.88 21.67
CA GLN A 139 21.39 -28.55 22.21
C GLN A 139 20.89 -28.39 23.65
#